data_AF-A0A1V6S4C6-F1
#
_entry.id   AF-A0A1V6S4C6-F1
#
_cell.length_a   1.000
_cell.length_b   1.000
_cell.length_c   1.000
_cell.angle_alpha   90.00
_cell.angle_beta   90.00
_cell.angle_gamma   90.00
#
_symmetry.space_group_name_H-M   'P 1'
#
loop_
_entity.id
_entity.type
_entity.pdbx_description
1 polymer ?
#
loop_
_entity_poly.entity_id
_entity_poly.type
_entity_poly.pdbx_seq_one_letter_code
_entity_poly.pdbx_strand_id
1 'polypeptide(L)'
;MRNEAVKCAYLASTFRGKALDWFTRSVEITPEPFTDYSLLEGTIQETFGESEDVSKARAQIKITHLRHTSTVPEYVAEFDSRADELTWPVSARQAFFYQGLKAELRDRLIFVSPVDYSSLKREAARIEALTTVAHMGSGSSSSRKRE
;
A
#
# COMPACT_ATOMS: atom_id res chain seq x y z
N MET A 1 -38.36 3.58 2.55
CA MET A 1 -38.45 4.27 1.24
C MET A 1 -38.02 5.73 1.25
N ARG A 2 -38.51 6.62 2.14
CA ARG A 2 -38.11 8.06 2.15
C ARG A 2 -36.61 8.35 2.38
N ASN A 3 -35.84 7.44 2.96
CA ASN A 3 -34.43 7.67 3.28
C ASN A 3 -33.50 7.41 2.08
N GLU A 4 -33.74 6.34 1.31
CA GLU A 4 -32.88 5.94 0.19
C GLU A 4 -32.90 6.94 -0.97
N ALA A 5 -34.07 7.44 -1.35
CA ALA A 5 -34.18 8.47 -2.38
C ALA A 5 -33.46 9.78 -2.00
N VAL A 6 -33.46 10.15 -0.71
CA VAL A 6 -32.73 11.33 -0.21
C VAL A 6 -31.22 11.08 -0.27
N LYS A 7 -30.74 9.87 0.06
CA LYS A 7 -29.33 9.50 -0.08
C LYS A 7 -28.88 9.51 -1.55
N CYS A 8 -29.68 8.96 -2.46
CA CYS A 8 -29.39 8.99 -3.90
C CYS A 8 -29.32 10.42 -4.43
N ALA A 9 -30.29 11.27 -4.06
CA ALA A 9 -30.30 12.69 -4.44
C ALA A 9 -29.10 13.45 -3.87
N TYR A 10 -28.72 13.16 -2.62
CA TYR A 10 -27.53 13.73 -2.00
C TYR A 10 -26.25 13.30 -2.74
N LEU A 11 -26.08 12.00 -3.01
CA LEU A 11 -24.93 11.48 -3.75
C LEU A 11 -24.84 12.08 -5.16
N ALA A 12 -25.96 12.12 -5.89
CA ALA A 12 -26.04 12.76 -7.20
C ALA A 12 -25.64 14.23 -7.17
N SER A 13 -26.01 14.96 -6.10
CA SER A 13 -25.63 16.37 -5.92
C SER A 13 -24.13 16.59 -5.74
N THR A 14 -23.35 15.54 -5.44
CA THR A 14 -21.89 15.60 -5.33
C THR A 14 -21.18 15.38 -6.66
N PHE A 15 -21.84 14.84 -7.68
CA PHE A 15 -21.22 14.57 -8.97
C PHE A 15 -20.85 15.86 -9.71
N ARG A 16 -19.69 15.84 -10.36
CA ARG A 16 -19.14 16.97 -11.12
C ARG A 16 -18.52 16.46 -12.42
N GLY A 17 -18.50 17.30 -13.45
CA GLY A 17 -17.88 17.00 -14.75
C GLY A 17 -18.40 15.68 -15.34
N LYS A 18 -17.47 14.82 -15.79
CA LYS A 18 -17.80 13.55 -16.46
C LYS A 18 -18.72 12.62 -15.67
N ALA A 19 -18.65 12.64 -14.34
CA ALA A 19 -19.53 11.84 -13.50
C ALA A 19 -20.97 12.36 -13.51
N LEU A 20 -21.16 13.69 -13.57
CA LEU A 20 -22.48 14.32 -13.70
C LEU A 20 -23.04 14.11 -15.11
N ASP A 21 -22.21 14.21 -16.15
CA ASP A 21 -22.61 13.95 -17.54
C ASP A 21 -23.09 12.50 -17.71
N TRP A 22 -22.35 11.54 -17.14
CA TRP A 22 -22.76 10.13 -17.10
C TRP A 22 -24.08 9.97 -16.35
N PHE A 23 -24.19 10.50 -15.13
CA PHE A 23 -25.39 10.38 -14.30
C PHE A 23 -26.64 10.91 -15.03
N THR A 24 -26.54 12.08 -15.65
CA THR A 24 -27.66 12.71 -16.36
C THR A 24 -28.15 11.82 -17.51
N ARG A 25 -27.22 11.25 -18.30
CA ARG A 25 -27.56 10.31 -19.39
C ARG A 25 -28.12 8.99 -18.86
N SER A 26 -27.55 8.47 -17.78
CA SER A 26 -27.97 7.19 -17.20
C SER A 26 -29.35 7.25 -16.58
N VAL A 27 -29.73 8.37 -15.94
CA VAL A 27 -31.09 8.58 -15.40
C VAL A 27 -32.13 8.66 -16.52
N GLU A 28 -31.79 9.24 -17.67
CA GLU A 28 -32.68 9.31 -18.83
C GLU A 28 -32.95 7.94 -19.46
N ILE A 29 -31.97 7.03 -19.43
CA ILE A 29 -32.05 5.71 -20.08
C ILE A 29 -32.60 4.66 -19.12
N THR A 30 -32.12 4.62 -17.87
CA THR A 30 -32.48 3.63 -16.85
C THR A 30 -32.61 4.29 -15.48
N PRO A 31 -33.81 4.75 -15.08
CA PRO A 31 -34.01 5.45 -13.81
C PRO A 31 -34.02 4.53 -12.58
N GLU A 32 -34.26 3.23 -12.75
CA GLU A 32 -34.44 2.27 -11.65
C GLU A 32 -33.28 2.22 -10.63
N PRO A 33 -31.99 2.19 -11.03
CA PRO A 33 -30.86 2.13 -10.10
C PRO A 33 -30.75 3.37 -9.20
N PHE A 34 -31.39 4.49 -9.55
CA PHE A 34 -31.28 5.75 -8.84
C PHE A 34 -32.32 5.92 -7.71
N THR A 35 -33.18 4.91 -7.53
CA THR A 35 -34.17 4.87 -6.45
C THR A 35 -33.73 4.03 -5.24
N ASP A 36 -32.72 3.17 -5.43
CA ASP A 36 -32.10 2.34 -4.42
C ASP A 36 -30.62 2.68 -4.31
N TYR A 37 -30.17 3.09 -3.12
CA TYR A 37 -28.78 3.48 -2.91
C TYR A 37 -27.79 2.36 -3.20
N SER A 38 -28.14 1.11 -2.91
CA SER A 38 -27.26 -0.05 -3.12
C SER A 38 -27.06 -0.34 -4.60
N LEU A 39 -28.12 -0.18 -5.40
CA LEU A 39 -28.04 -0.32 -6.87
C LEU A 39 -27.26 0.82 -7.50
N LEU A 40 -27.45 2.05 -6.99
CA LEU A 40 -26.68 3.21 -7.42
C LEU A 40 -25.19 3.02 -7.13
N GLU A 41 -24.84 2.62 -5.91
CA GLU A 41 -23.47 2.32 -5.51
C GLU A 41 -22.85 1.23 -6.40
N GLY A 42 -23.58 0.14 -6.64
CA GLY A 42 -23.14 -0.94 -7.54
C GLY A 42 -22.87 -0.44 -8.97
N THR A 43 -23.74 0.40 -9.52
CA THR A 43 -23.60 0.93 -10.88
C THR A 43 -22.44 1.93 -10.99
N ILE A 44 -22.22 2.75 -9.95
CA ILE A 44 -21.05 3.64 -9.86
C ILE A 44 -19.77 2.81 -9.78
N GLN A 45 -19.75 1.76 -8.96
CA GLN A 45 -18.61 0.86 -8.83
C GLN A 45 -18.33 0.10 -10.14
N GLU A 46 -19.36 -0.28 -10.89
CA GLU A 46 -19.19 -0.93 -12.20
C GLU A 46 -18.66 0.06 -13.26
N THR A 47 -19.16 1.30 -13.25
CA THR A 47 -18.80 2.32 -14.26
C THR A 47 -17.44 2.96 -13.99
N PHE A 48 -17.16 3.28 -12.72
CA PHE A 48 -16.00 4.07 -12.30
C PHE A 48 -15.06 3.32 -11.35
N GLY A 49 -15.52 2.24 -10.72
CA GLY A 49 -14.65 1.42 -9.90
C GLY A 49 -13.60 0.72 -10.76
N GLU A 50 -12.39 0.65 -10.26
CA GLU A 50 -11.39 -0.24 -10.84
C GLU A 50 -11.86 -1.67 -10.62
N SER A 51 -11.83 -2.50 -11.66
CA SER A 51 -12.12 -3.92 -11.48
C SER A 51 -11.14 -4.52 -10.46
N GLU A 52 -11.59 -5.53 -9.73
CA GLU A 52 -10.74 -6.20 -8.74
C GLU A 52 -9.42 -6.68 -9.36
N ASP A 53 -9.47 -7.15 -10.62
CA ASP A 53 -8.29 -7.56 -11.38
C ASP A 53 -7.32 -6.41 -11.67
N VAL A 54 -7.83 -5.23 -12.03
CA VAL A 54 -6.99 -4.04 -12.26
C VAL A 54 -6.39 -3.55 -10.95
N SER A 55 -7.16 -3.55 -9.86
CA SER A 55 -6.67 -3.19 -8.53
C SER A 55 -5.55 -4.15 -8.07
N LYS A 56 -5.77 -5.46 -8.21
CA LYS A 56 -4.75 -6.49 -7.92
C LYS A 56 -3.52 -6.34 -8.81
N ALA A 57 -3.68 -6.12 -10.11
CA ALA A 57 -2.55 -5.91 -11.02
C ALA A 57 -1.72 -4.68 -10.62
N ARG A 58 -2.38 -3.58 -10.22
CA ARG A 58 -1.70 -2.37 -9.71
C ARG A 58 -0.98 -2.62 -8.39
N ALA A 59 -1.62 -3.29 -7.45
CA ALA A 59 -1.01 -3.66 -6.18
C ALA A 59 0.22 -4.58 -6.41
N GLN A 60 0.11 -5.54 -7.33
CA GLN A 60 1.19 -6.43 -7.74
C GLN A 60 2.38 -5.66 -8.34
N ILE A 61 2.12 -4.68 -9.21
CA ILE A 61 3.18 -3.81 -9.76
C ILE A 61 3.85 -3.01 -8.64
N LYS A 62 3.05 -2.42 -7.73
CA LYS A 62 3.58 -1.63 -6.61
C LYS A 62 4.48 -2.46 -5.69
N ILE A 63 4.03 -3.63 -5.24
CA ILE A 63 4.81 -4.46 -4.30
C ILE A 63 6.08 -5.02 -4.94
N THR A 64 6.05 -5.38 -6.23
CA THR A 64 7.23 -5.91 -6.95
C THR A 64 8.31 -4.85 -7.18
N HIS A 65 7.92 -3.59 -7.29
CA HIS A 65 8.82 -2.44 -7.40
C HIS A 65 9.14 -1.79 -6.06
N LEU A 66 8.53 -2.24 -4.96
CA LEU A 66 8.80 -1.69 -3.64
C LEU A 66 10.26 -2.00 -3.26
N ARG A 67 10.99 -0.95 -2.89
CA ARG A 67 12.39 -1.04 -2.46
C ARG A 67 12.53 -0.34 -1.13
N HIS A 68 13.37 -0.91 -0.27
CA HIS A 68 13.72 -0.32 0.99
C HIS A 68 14.54 0.95 0.75
N THR A 69 13.87 2.11 0.82
CA THR A 69 14.49 3.45 0.68
C THR A 69 14.60 4.16 2.02
N SER A 70 13.58 4.01 2.87
CA SER A 70 13.48 4.63 4.19
C SER A 70 14.08 3.75 5.30
N THR A 71 13.42 3.64 6.46
CA THR A 71 13.80 2.74 7.57
C THR A 71 13.13 1.37 7.42
N VAL A 72 13.71 0.33 8.05
CA VAL A 72 13.14 -1.03 8.03
C VAL A 72 11.71 -1.08 8.57
N PRO A 73 11.34 -0.45 9.70
CA PRO A 73 9.98 -0.51 10.21
C PRO A 73 8.93 0.08 9.25
N GLU A 74 9.26 1.19 8.60
CA GLU A 74 8.38 1.82 7.59
C GLU A 74 8.24 0.93 6.36
N TYR A 75 9.36 0.41 5.86
CA TYR A 75 9.35 -0.52 4.73
C TYR A 75 8.56 -1.80 5.03
N VAL A 76 8.70 -2.35 6.24
CA VAL A 76 7.91 -3.50 6.71
C VAL A 76 6.41 -3.19 6.69
N ALA A 77 6.01 -2.05 7.25
CA ALA A 77 4.60 -1.67 7.32
C ALA A 77 3.99 -1.49 5.92
N GLU A 78 4.72 -0.83 5.01
CA GLU A 78 4.28 -0.67 3.62
C GLU A 78 4.20 -2.00 2.88
N PHE A 79 5.22 -2.85 3.03
CA PHE A 79 5.25 -4.16 2.39
C PHE A 79 4.13 -5.07 2.89
N ASP A 80 3.92 -5.17 4.20
CA ASP A 80 2.87 -6.00 4.80
C ASP A 80 1.48 -5.55 4.35
N SER A 81 1.21 -4.23 4.35
CA SER A 81 -0.06 -3.68 3.87
C SER A 81 -0.37 -4.08 2.42
N ARG A 82 0.63 -4.05 1.53
CA ARG A 82 0.48 -4.45 0.13
C ARG A 82 0.38 -5.97 -0.05
N ALA A 83 1.11 -6.73 0.76
CA ALA A 83 1.08 -8.19 0.71
C ALA A 83 -0.26 -8.74 1.22
N ASP A 84 -0.90 -8.05 2.18
CA ASP A 84 -2.24 -8.35 2.66
C ASP A 84 -3.30 -8.03 1.60
N GLU A 85 -3.18 -6.90 0.89
CA GLU A 85 -4.06 -6.53 -0.24
C GLU A 85 -4.07 -7.60 -1.35
N LEU A 86 -2.95 -8.32 -1.52
CA LEU A 86 -2.78 -9.38 -2.53
C LEU A 86 -2.94 -10.80 -1.98
N THR A 87 -3.22 -10.94 -0.68
CA THR A 87 -3.33 -12.25 0.01
C THR A 87 -2.10 -13.15 -0.24
N TRP A 88 -0.90 -12.56 -0.25
CA TRP A 88 0.31 -13.32 -0.58
C TRP A 88 0.64 -14.37 0.47
N PRO A 89 1.05 -15.59 0.07
CA PRO A 89 1.51 -16.61 0.99
C PRO A 89 2.81 -16.19 1.68
N VAL A 90 3.02 -16.67 2.90
CA VAL A 90 4.19 -16.30 3.73
C VAL A 90 5.52 -16.56 3.02
N SER A 91 5.62 -17.63 2.23
CA SER A 91 6.81 -17.95 1.43
C SER A 91 7.12 -16.88 0.38
N ALA A 92 6.11 -16.37 -0.31
CA ALA A 92 6.27 -15.26 -1.26
C ALA A 92 6.68 -13.98 -0.53
N ARG A 93 6.03 -13.67 0.60
CA ARG A 93 6.38 -12.51 1.43
C ARG A 93 7.85 -12.53 1.82
N GLN A 94 8.35 -13.67 2.30
CA GLN A 94 9.76 -13.83 2.69
C GLN A 94 10.72 -13.58 1.53
N ALA A 95 10.46 -14.17 0.36
CA ALA A 95 11.32 -14.03 -0.81
C ALA A 95 11.36 -12.58 -1.34
N PHE A 96 10.18 -11.96 -1.52
CA PHE A 96 10.08 -10.60 -2.05
C PHE A 96 10.52 -9.54 -1.04
N PHE A 97 10.26 -9.73 0.25
CA PHE A 97 10.76 -8.85 1.29
C PHE A 97 12.28 -8.84 1.28
N TYR A 98 12.92 -10.02 1.27
CA TYR A 98 14.38 -10.13 1.20
C TYR A 98 14.93 -9.46 -0.07
N GLN A 99 14.30 -9.66 -1.23
CA GLN A 99 14.74 -9.05 -2.49
C GLN A 99 14.67 -7.52 -2.45
N GLY A 100 13.64 -6.95 -1.83
CA GLY A 100 13.43 -5.50 -1.76
C GLY A 100 14.29 -4.77 -0.71
N LEU A 101 14.98 -5.49 0.18
CA LEU A 101 15.91 -4.88 1.15
C LEU A 101 17.15 -4.26 0.48
N LYS A 102 17.70 -3.22 1.12
CA LYS A 102 19.00 -2.61 0.77
C LYS A 102 20.09 -3.69 0.73
N ALA A 103 21.00 -3.59 -0.24
CA ALA A 103 22.05 -4.60 -0.45
C ALA A 103 22.88 -4.84 0.82
N GLU A 104 23.27 -3.77 1.51
CA GLU A 104 24.04 -3.83 2.77
C GLU A 104 23.34 -4.63 3.87
N LEU A 105 22.01 -4.53 3.96
CA LEU A 105 21.22 -5.30 4.94
C LEU A 105 21.10 -6.75 4.52
N ARG A 106 20.91 -7.04 3.22
CA ARG A 106 20.87 -8.41 2.70
C ARG A 106 22.17 -9.13 2.99
N ASP A 107 23.31 -8.51 2.71
CA ASP A 107 24.63 -9.11 2.92
C ASP A 107 24.85 -9.47 4.39
N ARG A 108 24.40 -8.61 5.31
CA ARG A 108 24.48 -8.90 6.76
C ARG A 108 23.49 -9.98 7.20
N LEU A 109 22.32 -10.08 6.57
CA LEU A 109 21.31 -11.10 6.86
C LEU A 109 21.75 -12.51 6.43
N ILE A 110 22.64 -12.63 5.43
CA ILE A 110 23.20 -13.93 5.02
C ILE A 110 23.86 -14.65 6.20
N PHE A 111 24.53 -13.90 7.09
CA PHE A 111 25.20 -14.48 8.27
C PHE A 111 24.25 -14.91 9.39
N VAL A 112 23.02 -14.39 9.41
CA VAL A 112 22.03 -14.69 10.46
C VAL A 112 21.08 -15.81 10.01
N SER A 113 20.84 -15.96 8.71
CA SER A 113 19.99 -17.01 8.11
C SER A 113 18.62 -17.17 8.80
N PRO A 114 17.75 -16.14 8.76
CA PRO A 114 16.43 -16.21 9.39
C PRO A 114 15.55 -17.29 8.74
N VAL A 115 14.94 -18.12 9.59
CA VAL A 115 14.15 -19.29 9.18
C VAL A 115 12.76 -18.90 8.70
N ASP A 116 12.15 -17.89 9.32
CA ASP A 116 10.79 -17.44 9.04
C ASP A 116 10.71 -15.94 8.75
N TYR A 117 9.56 -15.52 8.20
CA TYR A 117 9.30 -14.13 7.85
C TYR A 117 9.39 -13.18 9.06
N SER A 118 8.89 -13.62 10.22
CA SER A 118 8.91 -12.83 11.45
C SER A 118 10.33 -12.57 11.94
N SER A 119 11.20 -13.58 11.94
CA SER A 119 12.61 -13.41 12.32
C SER A 119 13.35 -12.59 11.28
N LEU A 120 13.05 -12.74 9.98
CA LEU A 120 13.64 -11.91 8.94
C LEU A 120 13.39 -10.42 9.17
N LYS A 121 12.15 -10.04 9.50
CA LYS A 121 11.79 -8.64 9.84
C LYS A 121 12.54 -8.14 11.07
N ARG A 122 12.55 -8.94 12.14
CA ARG A 122 13.22 -8.59 13.41
C ARG A 122 14.71 -8.39 13.22
N GLU A 123 15.37 -9.30 12.51
CA GLU A 123 16.82 -9.23 12.30
C GLU A 123 17.20 -8.09 11.36
N ALA A 124 16.40 -7.82 10.32
CA ALA A 124 16.60 -6.66 9.47
C ALA A 124 16.58 -5.35 10.29
N ALA A 125 15.58 -5.19 11.17
CA ALA A 125 15.46 -4.01 12.03
C ALA A 125 16.64 -3.89 13.02
N ARG A 126 17.07 -5.03 13.60
CA ARG A 126 18.21 -5.06 14.52
C ARG A 126 19.52 -4.65 13.82
N ILE A 127 19.77 -5.14 12.62
CA ILE A 127 20.98 -4.83 11.85
C ILE A 127 20.99 -3.34 11.44
N GLU A 128 19.85 -2.80 11.02
CA GLU A 128 19.74 -1.38 10.69
C GLU A 128 20.04 -0.49 11.92
N ALA A 129 19.45 -0.82 13.07
CA ALA A 129 19.72 -0.10 14.32
C ALA A 129 21.21 -0.10 14.69
N LEU A 130 21.88 -1.26 14.60
CA LEU A 130 23.32 -1.37 14.85
C LEU A 130 24.16 -0.56 13.86
N THR A 131 23.76 -0.54 12.59
CA THR A 131 24.48 0.19 11.54
C THR A 131 24.34 1.70 11.72
N THR A 132 23.15 2.16 12.12
CA THR A 132 22.86 3.56 12.43
C THR A 132 23.69 4.05 13.61
N VAL A 133 23.75 3.26 14.70
CA VAL A 133 24.57 3.60 15.88
C VAL A 133 26.06 3.65 15.54
N ALA A 134 26.57 2.70 14.75
CA ALA A 134 27.96 2.70 14.32
C ALA A 134 28.34 3.94 13.49
N HIS A 135 27.44 4.42 12.63
CA HIS A 135 27.64 5.64 11.85
C HIS A 135 27.63 6.90 12.74
N MET A 136 26.76 6.95 13.76
CA MET A 136 26.73 8.06 14.72
C MET A 136 27.98 8.11 15.62
N GLY A 137 28.55 6.96 15.97
CA GLY A 137 29.77 6.88 16.78
C GLY A 137 31.05 7.31 16.05
N SER A 138 31.11 7.15 14.73
CA SER A 138 32.30 7.46 13.91
C SER A 138 32.44 8.95 13.56
N GLY A 139 31.36 9.75 13.67
CA GLY A 139 31.33 11.16 13.27
C GLY A 139 31.74 12.17 14.36
N SER A 140 31.96 11.76 15.61
CA SER A 140 32.11 12.68 16.76
C SER A 140 33.56 12.95 17.20
N SER A 141 34.56 12.38 16.53
CA SER A 141 35.97 12.44 16.97
C SER A 141 36.85 13.49 16.25
N SER A 142 36.30 14.34 15.39
CA SER A 142 37.06 15.35 14.64
C SER A 142 36.67 16.79 15.02
N SER A 143 36.89 17.18 16.29
CA SER A 143 36.89 18.59 16.73
C SER A 143 37.73 18.76 18.00
N ARG A 144 39.02 18.39 17.95
CA ARG A 144 40.05 18.88 18.87
C ARG A 144 41.38 19.09 18.12
N LYS A 145 41.47 20.24 17.46
CA LYS A 145 42.69 20.95 17.01
C LYS A 145 42.32 22.43 17.15
N ARG A 146 43.08 23.35 17.73
CA ARG A 146 44.44 23.46 18.28
C ARG A 146 44.41 24.77 19.09
N GLU A 147 45.02 24.80 20.26
CA GLU A 147 45.65 26.02 20.81
C GLU A 147 47.15 25.75 20.87
#